data_AF-A0A954EUQ0-F1
#
_entry.id   AF-A0A954EUQ0-F1
#
_cell.length_a   1.000
_cell.length_b   1.000
_cell.length_c   1.000
_cell.angle_alpha   90.00
_cell.angle_beta   90.00
_cell.angle_gamma   90.00
#
_symmetry.space_group_name_H-M   'P 1'
#
loop_
_entity.id
_entity.type
_entity.pdbx_description
1 polymer ?
#
loop_
_entity_poly.entity_id
_entity_poly.type
_entity_poly.pdbx_seq_one_letter_code
_entity_poly.pdbx_strand_id
1 'polypeptide(L)'
;MLYRLPELGQNPSSTAAGTTPGSFAKKPVLAPGARGAMTFASPDTPGMPSPSEKTAWDFLPDGWSTGEGESHSDGSAEQGERSFQQADGSWRWVTFPKDFEPITQLEFARLGIVTPEMERVSDRELHLTAEQVRDEVAAGRMVIPANKVHLGYQLDPMCIGRASKTKVNANMGASPVSSGTEEEVEKLRWA
;
A
#
# COMPACT_ATOMS: atom_id res chain seq x y z
N MET A 1 -30.68 20.38 -3.35
CA MET A 1 -30.64 20.08 -4.80
C MET A 1 -29.70 18.89 -4.99
N LEU A 2 -30.15 17.78 -5.57
CA LEU A 2 -29.31 16.57 -5.70
C LEU A 2 -28.34 16.76 -6.87
N TYR A 3 -27.03 16.82 -6.57
CA TYR A 3 -25.99 16.86 -7.59
C TYR A 3 -25.86 15.47 -8.23
N ARG A 4 -26.35 15.33 -9.47
CA ARG A 4 -26.14 14.14 -10.28
C ARG A 4 -24.75 14.23 -10.92
N LEU A 5 -23.93 13.20 -10.74
CA LEU A 5 -22.63 13.11 -11.40
C LEU A 5 -22.79 13.20 -12.93
N PRO A 6 -21.83 13.80 -13.66
CA PRO A 6 -21.84 13.81 -15.12
C PRO A 6 -21.75 12.37 -15.67
N GLU A 7 -22.26 12.17 -16.88
CA GLU A 7 -22.13 10.89 -17.56
C GLU A 7 -20.66 10.56 -17.83
N LEU A 8 -20.30 9.27 -17.72
CA LEU A 8 -18.96 8.79 -18.03
C LEU A 8 -18.67 9.05 -19.51
N GLY A 9 -17.78 10.01 -19.79
CA GLY A 9 -17.45 10.44 -21.14
C GLY A 9 -17.02 9.27 -22.03
N GLN A 10 -17.58 9.23 -23.25
CA GLN A 10 -17.23 8.19 -24.21
C GLN A 10 -15.78 8.29 -24.67
N ASN A 11 -15.28 7.19 -25.24
CA ASN A 11 -13.88 7.01 -25.62
C ASN A 11 -13.36 8.16 -26.49
N PRO A 12 -12.27 8.88 -26.09
CA PRO A 12 -11.67 9.92 -26.92
C PRO A 12 -10.92 9.36 -28.15
N SER A 13 -10.71 8.04 -28.23
CA SER A 13 -10.08 7.40 -29.39
C SER A 13 -11.09 7.08 -30.49
N SER A 14 -10.87 7.64 -31.68
CA SER A 14 -11.57 7.31 -32.93
C SER A 14 -11.17 5.95 -33.53
N THR A 15 -10.19 5.25 -32.94
CA THR A 15 -9.78 3.90 -33.35
C THR A 15 -9.79 2.94 -32.16
N ALA A 16 -10.01 1.65 -32.42
CA ALA A 16 -10.06 0.61 -31.38
C ALA A 16 -8.70 0.29 -30.72
N ALA A 17 -7.63 1.00 -31.07
CA ALA A 17 -6.30 0.88 -30.46
C ALA A 17 -6.11 1.77 -29.21
N GLY A 18 -7.05 2.69 -28.92
CA GLY A 18 -6.95 3.57 -27.76
C GLY A 18 -7.44 2.91 -26.48
N THR A 19 -6.60 2.95 -25.44
CA THR A 19 -6.96 2.59 -24.06
C THR A 19 -8.17 3.41 -23.60
N THR A 20 -9.32 2.76 -23.40
CA THR A 20 -10.53 3.45 -22.94
C THR A 20 -10.33 4.00 -21.52
N PRO A 21 -11.06 5.04 -21.10
CA PRO A 21 -11.04 5.49 -19.70
C PRO A 21 -11.44 4.40 -18.68
N GLY A 22 -12.17 3.36 -19.13
CA GLY A 22 -12.49 2.16 -18.33
C GLY A 22 -11.43 1.05 -18.37
N SER A 23 -10.38 1.16 -19.19
CA SER A 23 -9.28 0.18 -19.28
C SER A 23 -8.22 0.32 -18.18
N PHE A 24 -8.34 1.32 -17.29
CA PHE A 24 -7.47 1.53 -16.13
C PHE A 24 -7.74 0.53 -14.99
N ALA A 25 -7.56 -0.74 -15.33
CA ALA A 25 -7.63 -1.95 -14.51
C ALA A 25 -8.99 -2.26 -13.84
N LYS A 26 -9.22 -3.55 -13.60
CA LYS A 26 -10.31 -4.04 -12.74
C LYS A 26 -10.23 -3.34 -11.37
N LYS A 27 -11.37 -3.11 -10.70
CA LYS A 27 -11.39 -2.67 -9.29
C LYS A 27 -10.37 -3.49 -8.49
N PRO A 28 -9.57 -2.88 -7.59
CA PRO A 28 -8.61 -3.63 -6.79
C PRO A 28 -9.34 -4.72 -6.03
N VAL A 29 -8.92 -5.97 -6.26
CA VAL A 29 -9.40 -7.10 -5.47
C VAL A 29 -8.66 -7.03 -4.15
N LEU A 30 -9.37 -6.65 -3.08
CA LEU A 30 -8.84 -6.61 -1.73
C LEU A 30 -8.72 -8.04 -1.20
N ALA A 31 -7.64 -8.71 -1.61
CA ALA A 31 -7.29 -10.07 -1.23
C ALA A 31 -5.78 -10.15 -0.93
N PRO A 32 -5.39 -10.77 0.20
CA PRO A 32 -4.00 -11.11 0.48
C PRO A 32 -3.33 -12.03 -0.56
N GLY A 33 -2.03 -12.21 -0.40
CA GLY A 33 -1.19 -13.00 -1.31
C GLY A 33 -1.26 -12.52 -2.77
N ALA A 34 -1.14 -13.49 -3.68
CA ALA A 34 -1.15 -13.24 -5.13
C ALA A 34 -2.50 -12.71 -5.66
N ARG A 35 -3.62 -12.97 -4.98
CA ARG A 35 -4.97 -12.62 -5.47
C ARG A 35 -5.21 -11.11 -5.57
N GLY A 36 -4.56 -10.31 -4.72
CA GLY A 36 -4.52 -8.85 -4.82
C GLY A 36 -3.31 -8.28 -5.56
N ALA A 37 -2.33 -9.11 -5.96
CA ALA A 37 -1.09 -8.64 -6.60
C ALA A 37 -1.30 -8.06 -8.01
N MET A 38 -2.41 -8.46 -8.68
CA MET A 38 -2.85 -8.04 -10.01
C MET A 38 -3.16 -6.53 -10.12
N THR A 39 -2.12 -5.71 -10.05
CA THR A 39 -2.22 -4.25 -10.02
C THR A 39 -2.29 -3.67 -11.43
N PHE A 40 -1.55 -4.24 -12.39
CA PHE A 40 -1.56 -3.84 -13.80
C PHE A 40 -1.56 -5.04 -14.74
N ALA A 41 -2.74 -5.34 -15.27
CA ALA A 41 -2.90 -5.78 -16.65
C ALA A 41 -4.16 -5.11 -17.21
N SER A 42 -4.03 -4.50 -18.39
CA SER A 42 -5.15 -4.42 -19.32
C SER A 42 -5.20 -5.79 -20.01
N PRO A 43 -6.11 -6.71 -19.65
CA PRO A 43 -6.00 -8.12 -20.05
C PRO A 43 -6.15 -8.32 -21.56
N ASP A 44 -6.76 -7.34 -22.21
CA ASP A 44 -7.38 -7.46 -23.53
C ASP A 44 -6.73 -6.54 -24.58
N THR A 45 -5.50 -6.03 -24.32
CA THR A 45 -4.76 -5.16 -25.25
C THR A 45 -3.80 -5.98 -26.12
N PRO A 46 -4.05 -6.12 -27.43
CA PRO A 46 -3.21 -6.97 -28.30
C PRO A 46 -1.75 -6.49 -28.33
N GLY A 47 -0.82 -7.40 -28.12
CA GLY A 47 0.62 -7.11 -28.13
C GLY A 47 1.22 -6.68 -26.80
N MET A 48 0.42 -6.47 -25.74
CA MET A 48 0.95 -6.32 -24.39
C MET A 48 1.40 -7.69 -23.83
N PRO A 49 2.49 -7.74 -23.04
CA PRO A 49 2.86 -8.95 -22.30
C PRO A 49 1.80 -9.29 -21.25
N SER A 50 1.68 -10.58 -20.90
CA SER A 50 0.88 -11.04 -19.77
C SER A 50 1.31 -10.37 -18.46
N PRO A 51 0.41 -10.22 -17.47
CA PRO A 51 0.80 -9.83 -16.11
C PRO A 51 1.91 -10.75 -15.58
N SER A 52 2.74 -10.20 -14.70
CA SER A 52 3.75 -10.99 -14.00
C SER A 52 3.10 -11.75 -12.84
N GLU A 53 3.34 -13.06 -12.77
CA GLU A 53 2.98 -13.90 -11.63
C GLU A 53 3.81 -13.57 -10.37
N LYS A 54 4.94 -12.86 -10.52
CA LYS A 54 5.76 -12.40 -9.39
C LYS A 54 5.06 -11.30 -8.58
N THR A 55 5.13 -11.44 -7.27
CA THR A 55 4.62 -10.53 -6.24
C THR A 55 5.77 -9.79 -5.53
N ALA A 56 5.47 -8.94 -4.55
CA ALA A 56 6.50 -8.37 -3.67
C ALA A 56 7.07 -9.36 -2.62
N TRP A 57 6.53 -10.59 -2.50
CA TRP A 57 7.18 -11.69 -1.76
C TRP A 57 8.40 -12.25 -2.54
N ASP A 58 8.44 -12.11 -3.86
CA ASP A 58 9.51 -12.58 -4.75
C ASP A 58 10.75 -11.66 -4.80
N PHE A 59 10.69 -10.51 -4.12
CA PHE A 59 11.75 -9.50 -4.06
C PHE A 59 12.05 -9.14 -2.60
N LEU A 60 12.40 -10.16 -1.82
CA LEU A 60 12.92 -10.02 -0.45
C LEU A 60 14.44 -9.77 -0.44
N PRO A 61 15.00 -9.18 0.63
CA PRO A 61 16.44 -8.99 0.78
C PRO A 61 17.22 -10.32 0.94
N ASP A 62 18.54 -10.26 0.79
CA ASP A 62 19.41 -11.41 1.08
C ASP A 62 19.22 -11.92 2.52
N GLY A 63 19.19 -13.24 2.69
CA GLY A 63 18.95 -13.89 3.98
C GLY A 63 17.48 -13.91 4.46
N TRP A 64 16.53 -13.44 3.64
CA TRP A 64 15.09 -13.60 3.89
C TRP A 64 14.48 -14.67 2.98
N SER A 65 13.51 -15.43 3.49
CA SER A 65 12.61 -16.23 2.64
C SER A 65 11.22 -16.34 3.26
N THR A 66 10.24 -16.86 2.50
CA THR A 66 8.83 -16.89 2.93
C THR A 66 8.04 -17.99 2.22
N GLY A 67 6.97 -18.46 2.86
CA GLY A 67 5.95 -19.33 2.25
C GLY A 67 4.56 -19.03 2.79
N GLU A 68 3.54 -19.50 2.07
CA GLU A 68 2.11 -19.37 2.43
C GLU A 68 1.45 -20.75 2.48
N GLY A 69 0.46 -20.96 3.35
CA GLY A 69 -0.21 -22.24 3.53
C GLY A 69 -1.42 -22.21 4.48
N GLU A 70 -2.01 -23.37 4.74
CA GLU A 70 -3.20 -23.53 5.61
C GLU A 70 -2.85 -23.64 7.11
N SER A 71 -1.64 -24.13 7.41
CA SER A 71 -1.06 -24.20 8.75
C SER A 71 0.47 -24.19 8.66
N HIS A 72 1.15 -23.88 9.76
CA HIS A 72 2.61 -23.88 9.85
C HIS A 72 3.07 -24.59 11.12
N SER A 73 4.29 -25.14 11.09
CA SER A 73 4.97 -25.73 12.25
C SER A 73 6.36 -25.10 12.38
N ASP A 74 6.67 -24.56 13.55
CA ASP A 74 7.87 -23.75 13.82
C ASP A 74 9.18 -24.40 13.32
N GLY A 75 9.98 -23.62 12.58
CA GLY A 75 11.25 -24.05 12.00
C GLY A 75 12.47 -23.90 12.93
N SER A 76 13.66 -23.88 12.33
CA SER A 76 14.93 -24.12 13.03
C SER A 76 15.50 -22.89 13.75
N ALA A 77 16.02 -23.11 14.97
CA ALA A 77 16.51 -22.07 15.89
C ALA A 77 17.79 -21.30 15.45
N GLU A 78 18.27 -21.49 14.23
CA GLU A 78 19.46 -20.82 13.68
C GLU A 78 19.16 -19.46 13.05
N GLN A 79 17.92 -19.22 12.62
CA GLN A 79 17.48 -17.95 12.00
C GLN A 79 16.36 -17.28 12.82
N GLY A 80 16.03 -16.04 12.48
CA GLY A 80 14.78 -15.44 12.92
C GLY A 80 13.64 -16.02 12.09
N GLU A 81 12.59 -16.50 12.74
CA GLU A 81 11.37 -16.98 12.07
C GLU A 81 10.13 -16.35 12.72
N ARG A 82 9.15 -15.97 11.89
CA ARG A 82 7.84 -15.52 12.34
C ARG A 82 6.76 -16.04 11.40
N SER A 83 5.68 -16.53 12.01
CA SER A 83 4.51 -17.06 11.31
C SER A 83 3.27 -16.36 11.82
N PHE A 84 2.41 -15.91 10.90
CA PHE A 84 1.24 -15.09 11.21
C PHE A 84 0.10 -15.36 10.23
N GLN A 85 -1.13 -15.09 10.68
CA GLN A 85 -2.31 -15.19 9.83
C GLN A 85 -2.50 -13.89 9.03
N GLN A 86 -2.72 -14.04 7.72
CA GLN A 86 -3.14 -12.97 6.79
C GLN A 86 -4.64 -12.69 6.93
N ALA A 87 -5.10 -11.55 6.44
CA ALA A 87 -6.48 -11.07 6.61
C ALA A 87 -7.56 -11.91 5.87
N ASP A 88 -7.18 -12.91 5.08
CA ASP A 88 -8.07 -13.91 4.47
C ASP A 88 -8.05 -15.27 5.18
N GLY A 89 -7.38 -15.36 6.33
CA GLY A 89 -7.26 -16.57 7.12
C GLY A 89 -6.10 -17.50 6.73
N SER A 90 -5.41 -17.25 5.61
CA SER A 90 -4.21 -18.00 5.24
C SER A 90 -3.05 -17.71 6.21
N TRP A 91 -2.15 -18.68 6.39
CA TRP A 91 -0.91 -18.47 7.14
C TRP A 91 0.22 -18.11 6.19
N ARG A 92 1.07 -17.16 6.62
CA ARG A 92 2.35 -16.88 5.99
C ARG A 92 3.45 -16.96 7.04
N TRP A 93 4.57 -17.56 6.68
CA TRP A 93 5.79 -17.57 7.48
C TRP A 93 6.91 -16.83 6.75
N VAL A 94 7.79 -16.20 7.52
CA VAL A 94 8.93 -15.43 7.04
C VAL A 94 10.14 -15.76 7.90
N THR A 95 11.22 -16.17 7.25
CA THR A 95 12.55 -16.30 7.84
C THR A 95 13.38 -15.07 7.49
N PHE A 96 14.27 -14.67 8.41
CA PHE A 96 15.06 -13.45 8.33
C PHE A 96 16.35 -13.57 9.16
N PRO A 97 17.37 -12.72 8.92
CA PRO A 97 18.58 -12.71 9.73
C PRO A 97 18.27 -12.47 11.21
N LYS A 98 18.82 -13.29 12.10
CA LYS A 98 18.47 -13.31 13.53
C LYS A 98 18.64 -11.97 14.25
N ASP A 99 19.62 -11.17 13.83
CA ASP A 99 19.95 -9.88 14.43
C ASP A 99 19.24 -8.70 13.72
N PHE A 100 18.24 -8.96 12.87
CA PHE A 100 17.46 -7.94 12.18
C PHE A 100 16.41 -7.30 13.10
N GLU A 101 16.46 -5.97 13.24
CA GLU A 101 15.45 -5.17 13.94
C GLU A 101 14.63 -4.33 12.93
N PRO A 102 13.28 -4.45 12.90
CA PRO A 102 12.44 -3.66 12.00
C PRO A 102 12.41 -2.18 12.42
N ILE A 103 12.55 -1.28 11.44
CA ILE A 103 12.56 0.19 11.67
C ILE A 103 11.41 0.89 10.94
N THR A 104 11.01 0.35 9.79
CA THR A 104 10.00 0.90 8.88
C THR A 104 8.71 0.09 8.88
N GLN A 105 7.61 0.73 8.50
CA GLN A 105 6.28 0.11 8.42
C GLN A 105 6.25 -1.12 7.48
N LEU A 106 7.09 -1.14 6.43
CA LEU A 106 7.25 -2.29 5.54
C LEU A 106 7.88 -3.50 6.25
N GLU A 107 8.87 -3.27 7.11
CA GLU A 107 9.59 -4.34 7.83
C GLU A 107 8.73 -4.90 8.96
N PHE A 108 8.04 -4.05 9.72
CA PHE A 108 7.03 -4.49 10.70
C PHE A 108 5.94 -5.34 10.02
N ALA A 109 5.38 -4.85 8.92
CA ALA A 109 4.35 -5.57 8.17
C ALA A 109 4.84 -6.92 7.63
N ARG A 110 6.07 -6.97 7.10
CA ARG A 110 6.70 -8.22 6.62
C ARG A 110 6.96 -9.23 7.74
N LEU A 111 7.12 -8.78 8.99
CA LEU A 111 7.20 -9.61 10.19
C LEU A 111 5.82 -9.90 10.84
N GLY A 112 4.72 -9.64 10.13
CA GLY A 112 3.36 -9.88 10.62
C GLY A 112 2.88 -8.91 11.69
N ILE A 113 3.70 -7.92 12.07
CA ILE A 113 3.43 -6.95 13.13
C ILE A 113 2.48 -5.88 12.59
N VAL A 114 1.29 -5.81 13.18
CA VAL A 114 0.44 -4.63 13.10
C VAL A 114 1.03 -3.57 14.03
N THR A 115 1.23 -2.35 13.53
CA THR A 115 1.76 -1.21 14.29
C THR A 115 0.63 -0.25 14.69
N PRO A 116 0.85 0.64 15.68
CA PRO A 116 -0.11 1.70 16.02
C PRO A 116 -0.45 2.60 14.83
N GLU A 117 0.47 2.78 13.87
CA GLU A 117 0.19 3.53 12.65
C GLU A 117 -0.71 2.76 11.67
N MET A 118 -0.65 1.42 11.64
CA MET A 118 -1.58 0.59 10.85
C MET A 118 -2.98 0.55 11.48
N GLU A 119 -3.07 0.41 12.81
CA GLU A 119 -4.33 0.55 13.56
C GLU A 119 -4.96 1.91 13.29
N ARG A 120 -4.17 2.98 13.44
CA ARG A 120 -4.63 4.36 13.22
C ARG A 120 -4.99 4.67 11.77
N VAL A 121 -4.41 3.96 10.80
CA VAL A 121 -4.88 3.99 9.42
C VAL A 121 -6.26 3.33 9.28
N SER A 122 -6.53 2.22 9.97
CA SER A 122 -7.84 1.55 9.92
C SER A 122 -8.97 2.40 10.54
N ASP A 123 -8.71 3.20 11.59
CA ASP A 123 -9.65 4.23 12.09
C ASP A 123 -10.10 5.21 10.99
N ARG A 124 -9.18 5.59 10.11
CA ARG A 124 -9.39 6.59 9.04
C ARG A 124 -9.98 5.94 7.78
N GLU A 125 -9.70 4.66 7.59
CA GLU A 125 -10.14 3.81 6.49
C GLU A 125 -11.04 2.67 6.98
N LEU A 126 -12.16 3.02 7.61
CA LEU A 126 -13.18 2.11 8.20
C LEU A 126 -13.74 0.98 7.29
N HIS A 127 -13.27 0.88 6.04
CA HIS A 127 -13.54 -0.21 5.10
C HIS A 127 -12.36 -1.22 4.99
N LEU A 128 -11.31 -1.05 5.80
CA LEU A 128 -10.13 -1.90 5.93
C LEU A 128 -9.89 -2.25 7.41
N THR A 129 -9.48 -3.47 7.71
CA THR A 129 -8.94 -3.83 9.04
C THR A 129 -7.44 -3.53 9.14
N ALA A 130 -6.90 -3.51 10.37
CA ALA A 130 -5.47 -3.27 10.58
C ALA A 130 -4.59 -4.38 9.96
N GLU A 131 -5.08 -5.62 9.90
CA GLU A 131 -4.43 -6.74 9.20
C GLU A 131 -4.47 -6.56 7.68
N GLN A 132 -5.57 -6.03 7.12
CA GLN A 132 -5.64 -5.72 5.69
C GLN A 132 -4.69 -4.57 5.32
N VAL A 133 -4.56 -3.56 6.18
CA VAL A 133 -3.57 -2.48 6.04
C VAL A 133 -2.15 -3.06 6.09
N ARG A 134 -1.86 -3.92 7.08
CA ARG A 134 -0.58 -4.63 7.19
C ARG A 134 -0.27 -5.44 5.93
N ASP A 135 -1.20 -6.24 5.42
CA ASP A 135 -0.95 -7.14 4.29
C ASP A 135 -0.72 -6.36 2.98
N GLU A 136 -1.44 -5.26 2.75
CA GLU A 136 -1.18 -4.35 1.62
C GLU A 136 0.19 -3.66 1.74
N VAL A 137 0.64 -3.31 2.97
CA VAL A 137 1.96 -2.74 3.22
C VAL A 137 3.07 -3.78 3.03
N ALA A 138 2.91 -4.99 3.57
CA ALA A 138 3.87 -6.08 3.43
C ALA A 138 4.06 -6.51 1.96
N ALA A 139 2.96 -6.50 1.19
CA ALA A 139 2.94 -6.73 -0.25
C ALA A 139 3.37 -5.52 -1.09
N GLY A 140 3.81 -4.40 -0.48
CA GLY A 140 4.32 -3.22 -1.18
C GLY A 140 3.27 -2.46 -2.02
N ARG A 141 1.98 -2.73 -1.84
CA ARG A 141 0.85 -2.09 -2.55
C ARG A 141 0.31 -0.85 -1.83
N MET A 142 0.73 -0.68 -0.57
CA MET A 142 0.42 0.46 0.29
C MET A 142 1.70 0.91 1.02
N VAL A 143 1.81 2.21 1.27
CA VAL A 143 2.84 2.80 2.15
C VAL A 143 2.17 3.67 3.22
N ILE A 144 2.81 3.77 4.39
CA ILE A 144 2.41 4.67 5.46
C ILE A 144 3.60 5.62 5.72
N PRO A 145 3.55 6.90 5.28
CA PRO A 145 4.66 7.87 5.42
C PRO A 145 4.91 8.36 6.86
N ALA A 146 5.17 7.44 7.79
CA ALA A 146 5.35 7.69 9.21
C ALA A 146 6.84 7.72 9.60
N ASN A 147 7.49 8.88 9.43
CA ASN A 147 8.85 9.09 9.92
C ASN A 147 8.83 9.21 11.46
N LYS A 148 9.66 8.42 12.16
CA LYS A 148 9.76 8.40 13.63
C LYS A 148 9.98 9.78 14.28
N VAL A 149 10.70 10.69 13.61
CA VAL A 149 10.89 12.07 14.07
C VAL A 149 9.58 12.88 13.95
N HIS A 150 8.83 12.70 12.86
CA HIS A 150 7.58 13.44 12.62
C HIS A 150 6.42 12.91 13.48
N LEU A 151 6.40 11.61 13.80
CA LEU A 151 5.49 11.03 14.80
C LEU A 151 5.65 11.71 16.18
N GLY A 152 6.89 12.05 16.57
CA GLY A 152 7.17 12.83 17.77
C GLY A 152 6.56 14.24 17.78
N TYR A 153 6.21 14.79 16.61
CA TYR A 153 5.51 16.06 16.44
C TYR A 153 4.00 15.89 16.15
N GLN A 154 3.39 14.79 16.57
CA GLN A 154 1.95 14.52 16.47
C GLN A 154 1.41 14.40 15.02
N LEU A 155 2.23 13.88 14.10
CA LEU A 155 1.75 13.41 12.79
C LEU A 155 0.60 12.40 12.98
N ASP A 156 -0.59 12.68 12.44
CA ASP A 156 -1.69 11.70 12.34
C ASP A 156 -1.43 10.77 11.14
N PRO A 157 -1.13 9.46 11.36
CA PRO A 157 -0.77 8.55 10.29
C PRO A 157 -1.84 8.42 9.19
N MET A 158 -1.39 8.38 7.95
CA MET A 158 -2.24 8.03 6.80
C MET A 158 -1.51 7.11 5.84
N CYS A 159 -2.27 6.29 5.11
CA CYS A 159 -1.74 5.43 4.07
C CYS A 159 -1.87 6.04 2.68
N ILE A 160 -1.04 5.59 1.76
CA ILE A 160 -1.17 5.79 0.31
C ILE A 160 -1.08 4.41 -0.33
N GLY A 161 -2.16 3.94 -0.94
CA GLY A 161 -2.19 2.61 -1.57
C GLY A 161 -3.50 2.37 -2.32
N ARG A 162 -3.52 1.39 -3.23
CA ARG A 162 -4.67 1.16 -4.13
C ARG A 162 -5.95 0.72 -3.40
N ALA A 163 -5.82 0.17 -2.18
CA ALA A 163 -6.92 -0.19 -1.28
C ALA A 163 -7.51 0.98 -0.46
N SER A 164 -6.76 2.08 -0.35
CA SER A 164 -7.15 3.29 0.40
C SER A 164 -8.05 4.21 -0.44
N LYS A 165 -8.78 5.14 0.20
CA LYS A 165 -9.43 6.26 -0.50
C LYS A 165 -8.34 7.11 -1.17
N THR A 166 -8.53 7.52 -2.43
CA THR A 166 -7.56 8.36 -3.18
C THR A 166 -7.07 9.55 -2.35
N LYS A 167 -5.75 9.71 -2.24
CA LYS A 167 -5.12 10.86 -1.57
C LYS A 167 -4.80 11.96 -2.58
N VAL A 168 -4.80 13.21 -2.11
CA VAL A 168 -4.38 14.39 -2.86
C VAL A 168 -3.25 15.06 -2.06
N ASN A 169 -2.26 15.60 -2.76
CA ASN A 169 -1.11 16.29 -2.16
C ASN A 169 -1.06 17.74 -2.65
N ALA A 170 -1.01 18.70 -1.73
CA ALA A 170 -0.82 20.11 -2.03
C ALA A 170 0.67 20.48 -1.87
N ASN A 171 1.29 21.02 -2.93
CA ASN A 171 2.65 21.54 -2.85
C ASN A 171 2.63 22.97 -2.30
N MET A 172 3.48 23.25 -1.31
CA MET A 172 3.69 24.59 -0.75
C MET A 172 5.18 24.91 -0.65
N GLY A 173 5.52 26.19 -0.76
CA GLY A 173 6.87 26.70 -0.54
C GLY A 173 7.04 28.12 -1.09
N ALA A 174 7.87 28.91 -0.42
CA ALA A 174 8.22 30.27 -0.80
C ALA A 174 8.80 30.37 -2.22
N SER A 175 8.34 31.36 -2.98
CA SER A 175 9.14 31.92 -4.07
C SER A 175 10.25 32.80 -3.46
N PRO A 176 11.49 32.81 -3.96
CA PRO A 176 12.57 33.69 -3.48
C PRO A 176 12.26 35.20 -3.52
N VAL A 177 11.12 35.59 -4.11
CA VAL A 177 10.68 36.98 -4.28
C VAL A 177 9.68 37.42 -3.18
N SER A 178 8.94 36.49 -2.54
CA SER A 178 8.04 36.83 -1.43
C SER A 178 7.46 35.60 -0.70
N SER A 179 7.83 35.42 0.57
CA SER A 179 6.90 35.19 1.68
C SER A 179 7.65 35.20 3.02
N GLY A 180 7.05 35.79 4.06
CA GLY A 180 7.53 35.64 5.44
C GLY A 180 7.13 34.28 6.03
N THR A 181 7.87 33.80 7.03
CA THR A 181 7.66 32.47 7.65
C THR A 181 6.24 32.27 8.19
N GLU A 182 5.59 33.36 8.62
CA GLU A 182 4.22 33.34 9.15
C GLU A 182 3.16 33.09 8.05
N GLU A 183 3.36 33.60 6.83
CA GLU A 183 2.46 33.31 5.70
C GLU A 183 2.50 31.83 5.29
N GLU A 184 3.64 31.15 5.44
CA GLU A 184 3.76 29.72 5.12
C GLU A 184 3.02 28.86 6.15
N VAL A 185 3.07 29.24 7.43
CA VAL A 185 2.31 28.59 8.51
C VAL A 185 0.80 28.80 8.35
N GLU A 186 0.36 29.95 7.84
CA GLU A 186 -1.05 30.20 7.57
C GLU A 186 -1.56 29.39 6.37
N LYS A 187 -0.78 29.29 5.28
CA LYS A 187 -1.08 28.40 4.14
C LYS A 187 -1.20 26.93 4.57
N LEU A 188 -0.32 26.48 5.48
CA LEU A 188 -0.37 25.14 6.10
C LEU A 188 -1.64 24.84 6.93
N ARG A 189 -2.43 25.86 7.28
CA ARG A 189 -3.73 25.69 7.98
C ARG A 189 -4.95 25.75 7.05
N TRP A 190 -4.75 26.08 5.77
CA TRP A 190 -5.80 26.33 4.79
C TRP A 190 -5.93 25.23 3.71
N ALA A 191 -5.02 24.26 3.71
CA ALA A 191 -4.93 23.15 2.75
C ALA A 191 -5.31 21.80 3.38
#